data_AF-A0A916UJ10-F1
#
_entry.id   AF-A0A916UJ10-F1
#
_cell.length_a   1.000
_cell.length_b   1.000
_cell.length_c   1.000
_cell.angle_alpha   90.00
_cell.angle_beta   90.00
_cell.angle_gamma   90.00
#
_symmetry.space_group_name_H-M   'P 1'
#
loop_
_entity.id
_entity.type
_entity.pdbx_description
1 polymer ?
#
loop_
_entity_poly.entity_id
_entity_poly.type
_entity_poly.pdbx_seq_one_letter_code
_entity_poly.pdbx_strand_id
1 'polypeptide(L)' 'MSDTMTTITANVPDELSDKLKQFMEELGGEILVETTSSLKEVALAELEEGLSEARNIQEGKKARMSLAARVFHKLCQ' A
#
# COMPACT_ATOMS: atom_id res chain seq x y z
N MET A 1 40.27 4.14 -5.79
CA MET A 1 39.52 4.38 -7.03
C MET A 1 38.08 4.52 -6.61
N SER A 2 37.44 5.67 -6.85
CA SER A 2 36.05 5.88 -6.44
C SER A 2 35.15 5.15 -7.42
N ASP A 3 34.42 4.14 -6.97
CA ASP A 3 33.40 3.46 -7.76
C ASP A 3 32.21 4.42 -7.91
N THR A 4 32.04 4.97 -9.12
CA THR A 4 30.95 5.91 -9.42
C THR A 4 29.67 5.11 -9.69
N MET A 5 28.79 5.01 -8.69
CA MET A 5 27.47 4.36 -8.85
C MET A 5 26.58 5.19 -9.78
N THR A 6 26.07 4.58 -10.84
CA THR A 6 25.18 5.23 -11.83
C THR A 6 23.79 4.64 -11.70
N THR A 7 22.81 5.46 -11.29
CA THR A 7 21.41 5.05 -11.13
C THR A 7 20.60 5.52 -12.32
N ILE A 8 19.84 4.62 -12.95
CA ILE A 8 18.91 4.93 -14.05
C ILE A 8 17.50 4.68 -13.56
N THR A 9 16.65 5.70 -13.59
CA THR A 9 15.23 5.59 -13.24
C THR A 9 14.39 5.44 -14.51
N ALA A 10 13.58 4.39 -14.58
CA ALA A 10 12.68 4.15 -15.70
C ALA A 10 11.30 3.70 -15.18
N ASN A 11 10.23 4.14 -15.86
CA ASN A 11 8.88 3.63 -15.58
C ASN A 11 8.68 2.36 -16.40
N VAL A 12 8.59 1.22 -15.72
CA VAL A 12 8.53 -0.11 -16.33
C VAL A 12 7.14 -0.69 -16.12
N PRO A 13 6.42 -1.09 -17.18
CA PRO A 13 5.17 -1.84 -17.05
C PRO A 13 5.37 -3.15 -16.27
N ASP A 14 4.44 -3.49 -15.39
CA ASP A 14 4.55 -4.66 -14.49
C ASP A 14 4.85 -5.98 -15.22
N GLU A 15 4.25 -6.17 -16.40
CA GLU A 15 4.43 -7.35 -17.26
C GLU A 15 5.89 -7.56 -17.74
N LEU A 16 6.71 -6.50 -17.73
CA LEU A 16 8.10 -6.52 -18.17
C LEU A 16 9.08 -6.53 -17.00
N SER A 17 8.60 -6.39 -15.76
CA SER A 17 9.45 -6.29 -14.56
C SER A 17 10.31 -7.54 -14.36
N ASP A 18 9.78 -8.74 -14.59
CA ASP A 18 10.51 -9.99 -14.42
C ASP A 18 11.61 -10.18 -15.49
N LYS A 19 11.34 -9.78 -16.74
CA LYS A 19 12.34 -9.79 -17.82
C LYS A 19 13.47 -8.80 -17.55
N LEU A 20 13.13 -7.64 -17.01
CA LEU A 20 14.11 -6.61 -16.65
C LEU A 20 14.95 -7.03 -15.45
N LYS A 21 14.38 -7.67 -14.43
CA LYS A 21 15.14 -8.26 -13.31
C LYS A 21 16.17 -9.26 -13.82
N GLN A 22 15.75 -10.19 -14.66
CA GLN A 22 16.65 -11.19 -15.23
C GLN A 22 17.79 -10.54 -16.05
N PHE A 23 17.47 -9.54 -16.87
CA PHE A 23 18.46 -8.81 -17.66
C PHE A 23 19.45 -8.01 -16.78
N MET A 24 18.98 -7.41 -15.69
CA MET A 24 19.84 -6.65 -14.77
C MET A 24 20.73 -7.57 -13.93
N GLU A 25 20.22 -8.74 -13.50
CA GLU A 25 21.02 -9.77 -12.83
C GLU A 25 22.16 -10.28 -13.73
N GLU A 26 21.90 -10.50 -15.02
CA GLU A 26 22.92 -10.90 -16.00
C GLU A 26 24.01 -9.83 -16.20
N LEU A 27 23.66 -8.55 -16.03
CA LEU A 27 24.60 -7.43 -16.11
C LEU A 27 25.30 -7.12 -14.78
N GLY A 28 24.98 -7.84 -13.70
CA GLY A 28 25.50 -7.59 -12.36
C GLY A 28 24.93 -6.31 -11.70
N GLY A 29 23.79 -5.82 -12.18
CA GLY A 29 23.07 -4.68 -11.64
C GLY A 29 21.99 -5.09 -10.63
N GLU A 30 21.60 -4.15 -9.77
CA GLU A 30 20.55 -4.33 -8.77
C GLU A 30 19.36 -3.43 -9.12
N ILE A 31 18.14 -3.98 -9.09
CA ILE A 31 16.91 -3.20 -9.28
C ILE A 31 16.33 -2.81 -7.93
N LEU A 32 16.34 -1.51 -7.63
CA LEU A 32 15.62 -0.92 -6.50
C LEU A 32 14.18 -0.62 -6.93
N VAL A 33 13.24 -1.48 -6.54
CA VAL A 33 11.80 -1.25 -6.78
C VAL A 33 11.24 -0.43 -5.62
N GLU A 34 11.04 0.87 -5.83
CA GLU A 34 10.18 1.66 -4.95
C GLU A 34 8.72 1.31 -5.26
N THR A 35 8.16 0.33 -4.54
CA THR A 35 6.71 0.16 -4.53
C THR A 35 6.08 1.41 -3.94
N THR A 36 5.47 2.25 -4.78
CA THR A 36 4.64 3.38 -4.37
C THR A 36 3.36 2.83 -3.73
N SER A 37 3.49 2.41 -2.48
CA SER A 37 2.52 1.65 -1.70
C SER A 37 1.51 2.54 -0.98
N SER A 38 1.26 3.76 -1.45
CA SER A 38 0.34 4.71 -0.79
C SER A 38 -1.08 4.13 -0.68
N LEU A 39 -1.56 3.43 -1.71
CA LEU A 39 -2.86 2.76 -1.69
C LEU A 39 -2.91 1.60 -0.68
N LYS A 40 -1.79 0.91 -0.49
CA LYS A 40 -1.66 -0.20 0.48
C LYS A 40 -1.64 0.31 1.91
N GLU A 41 -0.95 1.43 2.17
CA GLU A 41 -0.93 2.09 3.48
C GLU A 41 -2.31 2.62 3.85
N VAL A 42 -3.01 3.26 2.91
CA VAL A 42 -4.38 3.72 3.10
C VAL A 42 -5.33 2.54 3.36
N ALA A 43 -5.23 1.47 2.57
CA ALA A 43 -6.06 0.28 2.78
C ALA A 43 -5.77 -0.41 4.13
N LEU A 44 -4.51 -0.47 4.56
CA LEU A 44 -4.13 -0.98 5.88
C LEU A 44 -4.73 -0.13 7.00
N ALA A 45 -4.64 1.19 6.91
CA ALA A 45 -5.22 2.10 7.88
C ALA A 45 -6.75 1.95 7.99
N GLU A 46 -7.45 1.82 6.85
CA GLU A 46 -8.91 1.59 6.84
C GLU A 46 -9.30 0.24 7.45
N LEU A 47 -8.51 -0.81 7.20
CA LEU A 47 -8.73 -2.14 7.79
C LEU A 47 -8.50 -2.14 9.30
N GLU A 48 -7.45 -1.46 9.78
CA GLU A 48 -7.15 -1.31 11.21
C GLU A 48 -8.25 -0.52 11.93
N GLU A 49 -8.76 0.57 11.32
CA GLU A 49 -9.88 1.33 11.85
C GLU A 49 -11.14 0.46 11.97
N GLY A 50 -11.48 -0.30 10.92
CA GLY A 50 -12.63 -1.20 10.91
C GLY A 50 -12.53 -2.31 11.96
N LEU A 51 -11.34 -2.89 12.14
CA LEU A 51 -11.08 -3.90 13.17
C LEU A 51 -11.21 -3.34 14.59
N SER A 52 -10.63 -2.16 14.83
CA SER A 52 -10.72 -1.46 16.12
C SER A 52 -12.16 -1.15 16.48
N GLU A 53 -12.95 -0.70 15.53
CA GLU A 53 -14.37 -0.41 15.74
C GLU A 53 -15.20 -1.67 15.99
N ALA A 54 -14.96 -2.74 15.23
CA ALA A 54 -15.63 -4.02 15.45
C ALA A 54 -15.38 -4.54 16.88
N ARG A 55 -14.14 -4.40 17.38
CA ARG A 55 -13.80 -4.71 18.78
C ARG A 55 -14.54 -3.80 19.77
N ASN A 56 -14.56 -2.49 19.53
CA ASN A 56 -15.28 -1.55 20.41
C ASN A 56 -16.79 -1.83 20.47
N ILE A 57 -17.39 -2.29 19.36
CA ILE A 57 -18.79 -2.74 19.31
C ILE A 57 -18.97 -4.04 20.12
N GLN A 58 -18.04 -4.99 19.99
CA GLN A 58 -18.07 -6.25 20.71
C GLN A 58 -17.93 -6.05 22.23
N GLU A 59 -17.08 -5.11 22.64
CA GLU A 59 -16.85 -4.74 24.04
C GLU A 59 -17.95 -3.82 24.61
N GLY A 60 -18.97 -3.47 23.82
CA GLY A 60 -20.08 -2.60 24.25
C GLY A 60 -19.69 -1.12 24.43
N LYS A 61 -18.49 -0.73 24.00
CA LYS A 61 -17.96 0.65 24.08
C LYS A 61 -18.49 1.56 22.96
N LYS A 62 -19.03 0.98 21.89
CA LYS A 62 -19.70 1.69 20.79
C LYS A 62 -21.05 1.06 20.47
N ALA A 63 -22.05 1.90 20.21
CA ALA A 63 -23.36 1.46 19.76
C ALA A 63 -23.26 0.80 18.38
N ARG A 64 -23.97 -0.32 18.19
CA ARG A 64 -24.12 -0.93 16.87
C ARG A 64 -24.86 0.05 15.96
N MET A 65 -24.16 0.63 15.00
CA MET A 65 -24.78 1.39 13.92
C MET A 65 -24.90 0.52 12.68
N SER A 66 -26.02 0.60 11.99
CA SER A 66 -26.15 -0.01 10.67
C SER A 66 -25.24 0.73 9.68
N LEU A 67 -24.75 0.01 8.66
CA LEU A 67 -23.92 0.59 7.62
C LEU A 67 -24.60 1.80 6.94
N ALA A 68 -25.92 1.71 6.71
CA ALA A 68 -26.72 2.80 6.15
C ALA A 68 -26.74 4.04 7.06
N ALA A 69 -26.89 3.86 8.38
CA ALA A 69 -26.87 4.96 9.34
C ALA A 69 -25.49 5.64 9.40
N ARG A 70 -24.42 4.86 9.24
CA ARG A 70 -23.05 5.36 9.29
C ARG A 70 -22.66 6.15 8.03
N VAL A 71 -23.07 5.68 6.85
CA VAL A 71 -22.87 6.40 5.58
C VAL A 71 -23.62 7.74 5.61
N PHE A 72 -24.85 7.76 6.11
CA PHE A 72 -25.63 8.99 6.26
C PHE A 72 -24.95 9.98 7.23
N HIS A 73 -24.43 9.49 8.37
CA HIS A 73 -23.71 10.33 9.33
C HIS A 73 -22.45 10.97 8.71
N LYS A 74 -21.69 10.22 7.91
CA LYS A 74 -20.47 10.72 7.25
C LYS A 74 -20.75 11.73 6.12
N LEU A 75 -21.94 11.70 5.53
CA LEU A 75 -22.38 12.63 4.49
C LEU A 75 -22.98 13.94 5.05
N CYS A 76 -23.39 13.95 6.33
CA CYS A 76 -23.94 15.12 7.00
C CYS A 76 -22.92 15.89 7.85
N GLN A 77 -21.66 15.45 7.89
CA GLN A 77 -20.52 16.16 8.48
C GLN A 77 -19.70 16.84 7.38
#